data_AF-A0AA43FCH3-F1
#
_entry.id   AF-A0AA43FCH3-F1
#
_cell.length_a   1.000
_cell.length_b   1.000
_cell.length_c   1.000
_cell.angle_alpha   90.00
_cell.angle_beta   90.00
_cell.angle_gamma   90.00
#
_symmetry.space_group_name_H-M   'P 1'
#
loop_
_entity.id
_entity.type
_entity.pdbx_description
1 polymer ?
#
loop_
_entity_poly.entity_id
_entity_poly.type
_entity_poly.pdbx_seq_one_letter_code
_entity_poly.pdbx_strand_id
1 'polypeptide(L)'
;MKSSRVIGKMPNADRPDPGVRRHCVISGTGRAGTSFLVQLLTHLGLDTGYTINDLTLHKHARAGLERDVRAPDAPYIVKSPWFCDYAEEVFARPDIQIDQILVPMRDLFAAAESRRFVVRNAAEALPAAERDSLDGSTVAGGLWHTTDGTRQELVLLSQLYRLMLAASATDASITLLRFPLLTEDPKYLFSKLEPIIGDITFEGFRSTFDTVVKPDWVHKFGTGDST
;
A
#
# COMPACT_ATOMS: atom_id res chain seq x y z
N MET A 1 3.20 -36.62 21.73
CA MET A 1 2.39 -35.46 22.17
C MET A 1 2.69 -34.30 21.25
N LYS A 2 1.77 -33.97 20.33
CA LYS A 2 1.91 -32.82 19.42
C LYS A 2 1.33 -31.59 20.14
N SER A 3 2.20 -30.65 20.49
CA SER A 3 1.83 -29.38 21.10
C SER A 3 1.19 -28.49 20.02
N SER A 4 -0.12 -28.33 20.10
CA SER A 4 -0.89 -27.35 19.35
C SER A 4 -0.54 -25.95 19.86
N ARG A 5 0.21 -25.17 19.08
CA ARG A 5 0.41 -23.74 19.36
C ARG A 5 -0.91 -23.02 19.11
N VAL A 6 -1.46 -22.49 20.21
CA VAL A 6 -2.61 -21.60 20.26
C VAL A 6 -2.23 -20.30 19.55
N ILE A 7 -2.96 -19.97 18.49
CA ILE A 7 -2.93 -18.66 17.83
C ILE A 7 -3.37 -17.63 18.87
N GLY A 8 -2.59 -16.55 19.02
CA GLY A 8 -2.87 -15.45 19.94
C GLY A 8 -4.31 -14.96 19.79
N LYS A 9 -5.06 -15.00 20.90
CA LYS A 9 -6.47 -14.70 20.96
C LYS A 9 -6.63 -13.19 21.15
N MET A 10 -7.06 -12.47 20.11
CA MET A 10 -7.52 -11.10 20.24
C MET A 10 -8.61 -10.98 21.34
N PRO A 11 -8.68 -9.85 22.07
CA PRO A 11 -9.63 -9.66 23.17
C PRO A 11 -11.09 -9.86 22.71
N ASN A 12 -11.84 -10.56 23.56
CA ASN A 12 -13.11 -11.20 23.27
C ASN A 12 -14.30 -10.29 23.63
N ALA A 13 -14.54 -9.22 22.87
CA ALA A 13 -15.69 -8.32 23.06
C ALA A 13 -16.59 -8.10 21.82
N ASP A 14 -16.13 -8.38 20.59
CA ASP A 14 -16.96 -8.25 19.36
C ASP A 14 -16.76 -9.47 18.45
N ARG A 15 -17.52 -10.55 18.63
CA ARG A 15 -17.55 -11.59 17.60
C ARG A 15 -18.44 -11.11 16.45
N PRO A 16 -17.92 -10.93 15.22
CA PRO A 16 -18.74 -10.53 14.09
C PRO A 16 -19.77 -11.61 13.74
N ASP A 17 -20.83 -11.20 13.04
CA ASP A 17 -21.70 -12.13 12.32
C ASP A 17 -20.80 -13.05 11.45
N PRO A 18 -20.87 -14.39 11.57
CA PRO A 18 -19.97 -15.34 10.90
C PRO A 18 -19.91 -15.22 9.36
N GLY A 19 -20.72 -14.37 8.74
CA GLY A 19 -20.68 -14.05 7.31
C GLY A 19 -19.88 -12.81 6.90
N VAL A 20 -19.42 -11.96 7.83
CA VAL A 20 -18.75 -10.68 7.48
C VAL A 20 -17.22 -10.85 7.42
N ARG A 21 -16.64 -10.54 6.26
CA ARG A 21 -15.18 -10.56 6.05
C ARG A 21 -14.59 -9.21 6.44
N ARG A 22 -13.55 -9.23 7.27
CA ARG A 22 -12.89 -8.02 7.79
C ARG A 22 -11.56 -7.80 7.10
N HIS A 23 -11.21 -6.55 6.82
CA HIS A 23 -9.98 -6.21 6.13
C HIS A 23 -9.32 -4.92 6.64
N CYS A 24 -7.99 -4.88 6.53
CA CYS A 24 -7.18 -3.68 6.55
C CYS A 24 -6.72 -3.36 5.12
N VAL A 25 -6.95 -2.13 4.66
CA VAL A 25 -6.63 -1.73 3.28
C VAL A 25 -5.45 -0.77 3.25
N ILE A 26 -4.44 -1.06 2.43
CA ILE A 26 -3.35 -0.15 2.11
C ILE A 26 -3.69 0.54 0.78
N SER A 27 -4.01 1.84 0.83
CA SER A 27 -4.38 2.63 -0.36
C SER A 27 -3.85 4.07 -0.26
N GLY A 28 -4.05 4.87 -1.31
CA GLY A 28 -3.56 6.25 -1.40
C GLY A 28 -3.08 6.61 -2.80
N THR A 29 -2.15 7.56 -2.93
CA THR A 29 -1.66 8.07 -4.22
C THR A 29 -0.80 7.05 -5.00
N GLY A 30 -0.37 5.97 -4.34
CA GLY A 30 0.65 5.07 -4.84
C GLY A 30 2.04 5.74 -4.85
N ARG A 31 3.08 4.97 -5.21
CA ARG A 31 4.49 5.42 -5.20
C ARG A 31 4.98 5.98 -3.85
N ALA A 32 4.37 5.54 -2.75
CA ALA A 32 4.66 5.98 -1.39
C ALA A 32 5.00 4.79 -0.47
N GLY A 33 5.71 3.78 -0.98
CA GLY A 33 6.16 2.64 -0.16
C GLY A 33 5.12 1.56 0.13
N THR A 34 3.99 1.52 -0.58
CA THR A 34 2.93 0.51 -0.37
C THR A 34 3.41 -0.93 -0.56
N SER A 35 4.26 -1.21 -1.55
CA SER A 35 4.84 -2.55 -1.74
C SER A 35 5.78 -2.95 -0.59
N PHE A 36 6.56 -2.00 -0.06
CA PHE A 36 7.40 -2.24 1.11
C PHE A 36 6.56 -2.63 2.33
N LEU A 37 5.42 -1.95 2.57
CA LEU A 37 4.50 -2.31 3.64
C LEU A 37 4.00 -3.75 3.51
N VAL A 38 3.57 -4.18 2.31
CA VAL A 38 3.14 -5.57 2.11
C VAL A 38 4.26 -6.56 2.38
N GLN A 39 5.47 -6.29 1.89
CA GLN A 39 6.63 -7.14 2.16
C GLN A 39 6.91 -7.24 3.67
N LEU A 40 6.97 -6.11 4.37
CA LEU A 40 7.22 -6.07 5.80
C LEU A 40 6.16 -6.86 6.58
N LEU A 41 4.88 -6.59 6.33
CA LEU A 41 3.76 -7.24 7.03
C LEU A 41 3.72 -8.75 6.74
N THR A 42 4.11 -9.17 5.52
CA THR A 42 4.25 -10.60 5.18
C THR A 42 5.38 -11.25 5.97
N HIS A 43 6.54 -10.60 6.06
CA HIS A 43 7.67 -11.12 6.85
C HIS A 43 7.38 -11.15 8.36
N LEU A 44 6.51 -10.26 8.85
CA LEU A 44 6.00 -10.27 10.22
C LEU A 44 4.97 -11.38 10.47
N GLY A 45 4.57 -12.14 9.45
CA GLY A 45 3.63 -13.25 9.55
C GLY A 45 2.16 -12.84 9.57
N LEU A 46 1.85 -11.60 9.15
CA LEU A 46 0.47 -11.14 9.03
C LEU A 46 -0.16 -11.63 7.72
N ASP A 47 -1.49 -11.73 7.71
CA ASP A 47 -2.24 -12.21 6.56
C ASP A 47 -2.33 -11.16 5.46
N THR A 48 -1.37 -11.20 4.53
CA THR A 48 -1.32 -10.39 3.31
C THR A 48 -1.71 -11.18 2.05
N GLY A 49 -2.01 -12.47 2.19
CA GLY A 49 -2.25 -13.39 1.07
C GLY A 49 -1.01 -13.70 0.23
N TYR A 50 0.19 -13.43 0.77
CA TYR A 50 1.48 -13.79 0.17
C TYR A 50 2.31 -14.62 1.15
N THR A 51 3.18 -15.47 0.62
CA THR A 51 4.27 -16.07 1.38
C THR A 51 5.56 -15.31 1.10
N ILE A 52 6.58 -15.48 1.95
CA ILE A 52 7.91 -14.86 1.74
C ILE A 52 8.50 -15.22 0.37
N ASN A 53 8.18 -16.41 -0.16
CA ASN A 53 8.65 -16.88 -1.46
C ASN A 53 7.90 -16.25 -2.66
N ASP A 54 6.73 -15.66 -2.42
CA ASP A 54 5.83 -15.15 -3.46
C ASP A 54 5.83 -13.61 -3.54
N LEU A 55 6.79 -12.94 -2.89
CA LEU A 55 6.92 -11.48 -2.86
C LEU A 55 7.62 -10.91 -4.11
N THR A 56 7.15 -11.29 -5.30
CA THR A 56 7.71 -10.81 -6.57
C THR A 56 7.20 -9.41 -6.91
N LEU A 57 8.12 -8.50 -7.21
CA LEU A 57 7.81 -7.14 -7.66
C LEU A 57 8.19 -6.94 -9.12
N HIS A 58 7.48 -6.04 -9.81
CA HIS A 58 7.84 -5.62 -11.16
C HIS A 58 9.21 -4.95 -11.16
N LYS A 59 10.17 -5.48 -11.94
CA LYS A 59 11.60 -5.15 -11.87
C LYS A 59 11.89 -3.65 -11.97
N HIS A 60 11.20 -2.94 -12.86
CA HIS A 60 11.44 -1.52 -13.13
C HIS A 60 10.60 -0.60 -12.27
N ALA A 61 9.35 -1.00 -12.00
CA ALA A 61 8.42 -0.18 -11.26
C ALA A 61 8.60 -0.33 -9.74
N ARG A 62 9.15 -1.46 -9.28
CA ARG A 62 9.17 -1.88 -7.87
C ARG A 62 7.75 -1.80 -7.26
N ALA A 63 6.76 -2.13 -8.07
CA ALA A 63 5.33 -2.20 -7.73
C ALA A 63 4.84 -3.64 -7.92
N GLY A 64 3.60 -3.93 -7.55
CA GLY A 64 3.10 -5.30 -7.43
C GLY A 64 2.56 -5.59 -6.04
N LEU A 65 2.02 -6.78 -5.85
CA LEU A 65 1.37 -7.26 -4.62
C LEU A 65 -0.02 -6.66 -4.35
N GLU A 66 -0.71 -6.22 -5.40
CA GLU A 66 -2.09 -5.76 -5.31
C GLU A 66 -3.09 -6.93 -5.21
N ARG A 67 -4.17 -6.74 -4.45
CA ARG A 67 -5.31 -7.68 -4.35
C ARG A 67 -6.63 -6.90 -4.38
N ASP A 68 -7.71 -7.54 -4.78
CA ASP A 68 -9.05 -6.97 -4.69
C ASP A 68 -9.73 -7.45 -3.40
N VAL A 69 -10.13 -6.51 -2.53
CA VAL A 69 -10.83 -6.79 -1.27
C VAL A 69 -12.19 -7.47 -1.48
N ARG A 70 -12.77 -7.31 -2.66
CA ARG A 70 -14.05 -7.93 -3.04
C ARG A 70 -13.92 -9.41 -3.36
N ALA A 71 -12.71 -9.90 -3.61
CA ALA A 71 -12.46 -11.31 -3.89
C ALA A 71 -12.86 -12.17 -2.68
N PRO A 72 -13.54 -13.32 -2.87
CA PRO A 72 -13.98 -14.17 -1.76
C PRO A 72 -12.84 -14.67 -0.86
N ASP A 73 -11.65 -14.82 -1.42
CA ASP A 73 -10.41 -15.27 -0.77
C ASP A 73 -9.46 -14.11 -0.44
N ALA A 74 -9.95 -12.86 -0.43
CA ALA A 74 -9.13 -11.72 -0.08
C ALA A 74 -8.55 -11.88 1.35
N PRO A 75 -7.23 -11.66 1.53
CA PRO A 75 -6.60 -11.73 2.84
C PRO A 75 -7.04 -10.57 3.74
N TYR A 76 -6.76 -10.64 5.03
CA TYR A 76 -7.05 -9.53 5.95
C TYR A 76 -6.38 -8.22 5.48
N ILE A 77 -5.08 -8.23 5.13
CA ILE A 77 -4.34 -7.04 4.67
C ILE A 77 -4.32 -7.00 3.15
N VAL A 78 -5.04 -6.03 2.57
CA VAL A 78 -5.17 -5.85 1.12
C VAL A 78 -4.48 -4.57 0.68
N LYS A 79 -3.48 -4.68 -0.19
CA LYS A 79 -2.98 -3.52 -0.92
C LYS A 79 -3.81 -3.31 -2.18
N SER A 80 -4.44 -2.14 -2.29
CA SER A 80 -5.12 -1.72 -3.52
C SER A 80 -5.00 -0.22 -3.71
N PRO A 81 -4.11 0.25 -4.61
CA PRO A 81 -4.05 1.65 -5.01
C PRO A 81 -5.40 2.14 -5.58
N TRP A 82 -6.11 1.25 -6.28
CA TRP A 82 -7.41 1.55 -6.90
C TRP A 82 -8.58 1.52 -5.94
N PHE A 83 -8.39 1.21 -4.66
CA PHE A 83 -9.48 1.19 -3.69
C PHE A 83 -10.28 2.49 -3.66
N CYS A 84 -9.61 3.64 -3.84
CA CYS A 84 -10.27 4.94 -3.98
C CYS A 84 -11.31 5.01 -5.13
N ASP A 85 -11.21 4.17 -6.16
CA ASP A 85 -12.14 4.12 -7.28
C ASP A 85 -13.45 3.38 -6.96
N TYR A 86 -13.43 2.50 -5.96
CA TYR A 86 -14.54 1.61 -5.62
C TYR A 86 -14.82 1.51 -4.11
N ALA A 87 -14.25 2.42 -3.31
CA ALA A 87 -14.38 2.40 -1.85
C ALA A 87 -15.85 2.49 -1.40
N GLU A 88 -16.64 3.37 -2.03
CA GLU A 88 -18.08 3.52 -1.73
C GLU A 88 -18.86 2.23 -1.95
N GLU A 89 -18.56 1.50 -3.04
CA GLU A 89 -19.16 0.18 -3.32
C GLU A 89 -18.83 -0.80 -2.18
N VAL A 90 -17.58 -0.84 -1.73
CA VAL A 90 -17.14 -1.74 -0.66
C VAL A 90 -17.76 -1.36 0.68
N PHE A 91 -17.84 -0.09 1.01
CA PHE A 91 -18.46 0.36 2.27
C PHE A 91 -19.98 0.13 2.30
N ALA A 92 -20.64 0.07 1.15
CA ALA A 92 -22.05 -0.27 1.04
C ALA A 92 -22.33 -1.79 1.15
N ARG A 93 -21.30 -2.64 1.10
CA ARG A 93 -21.47 -4.10 1.15
C ARG A 93 -21.59 -4.60 2.59
N PRO A 94 -22.69 -5.29 2.96
CA PRO A 94 -22.84 -5.81 4.32
C PRO A 94 -21.94 -7.02 4.61
N ASP A 95 -21.39 -7.67 3.58
CA ASP A 95 -20.50 -8.83 3.73
C ASP A 95 -19.02 -8.47 3.90
N ILE A 96 -18.67 -7.18 3.79
CA ILE A 96 -17.31 -6.67 3.92
C ILE A 96 -17.27 -5.55 4.95
N GLN A 97 -16.35 -5.65 5.90
CA GLN A 97 -16.04 -4.60 6.85
C GLN A 97 -14.57 -4.19 6.72
N ILE A 98 -14.33 -2.88 6.59
CA ILE A 98 -12.97 -2.34 6.61
C ILE A 98 -12.69 -1.83 8.01
N ASP A 99 -11.74 -2.46 8.68
CA ASP A 99 -11.35 -2.10 10.05
C ASP A 99 -10.41 -0.90 10.06
N GLN A 100 -9.49 -0.89 9.10
CA GLN A 100 -8.47 0.15 9.00
C GLN A 100 -8.07 0.43 7.56
N ILE A 101 -7.77 1.69 7.29
CA ILE A 101 -7.19 2.16 6.03
C ILE A 101 -5.83 2.75 6.35
N LEU A 102 -4.77 2.07 5.90
CA LEU A 102 -3.42 2.60 5.91
C LEU A 102 -3.23 3.46 4.66
N VAL A 103 -2.94 4.74 4.87
CA VAL A 103 -2.75 5.71 3.78
C VAL A 103 -1.30 6.20 3.78
N PRO A 104 -0.42 5.60 2.97
CA PRO A 104 0.91 6.15 2.76
C PRO A 104 0.84 7.49 2.02
N MET A 105 1.39 8.50 2.68
CA MET A 105 1.40 9.90 2.28
C MET A 105 2.81 10.29 1.85
N ARG A 106 2.94 10.76 0.63
CA ARG A 106 4.17 11.33 0.07
C ARG A 106 3.86 12.73 -0.45
N ASP A 107 4.88 13.57 -0.53
CA ASP A 107 4.76 14.83 -1.26
C ASP A 107 4.14 14.59 -2.65
N LEU A 108 3.17 15.41 -3.02
CA LEU A 108 2.33 15.18 -4.19
C LEU A 108 3.15 15.26 -5.48
N PHE A 109 4.04 16.25 -5.56
CA PHE A 109 4.95 16.41 -6.68
C PHE A 109 5.91 15.21 -6.74
N ALA A 110 6.47 14.79 -5.62
CA ALA A 110 7.37 13.64 -5.58
C ALA A 110 6.70 12.31 -6.00
N ALA A 111 5.44 12.11 -5.61
CA ALA A 111 4.65 10.96 -6.04
C ALA A 111 4.37 10.99 -7.55
N ALA A 112 4.04 12.16 -8.10
CA ALA A 112 3.84 12.36 -9.54
C ALA A 112 5.15 12.19 -10.33
N GLU A 113 6.25 12.79 -9.89
CA GLU A 113 7.56 12.63 -10.52
C GLU A 113 8.06 11.19 -10.46
N SER A 114 7.77 10.45 -9.39
CA SER A 114 8.08 9.02 -9.36
C SER A 114 7.39 8.25 -10.49
N ARG A 115 6.14 8.59 -10.84
CA ARG A 115 5.40 7.98 -11.96
C ARG A 115 6.00 8.39 -13.29
N ARG A 116 6.27 9.69 -13.50
CA ARG A 116 6.90 10.20 -14.72
C ARG A 116 8.28 9.58 -14.93
N PHE A 117 9.06 9.42 -13.86
CA PHE A 117 10.36 8.76 -13.90
C PHE A 117 10.26 7.31 -14.38
N VAL A 118 9.27 6.55 -13.89
CA VAL A 118 9.02 5.18 -14.37
C VAL A 118 8.68 5.16 -15.86
N VAL A 119 7.88 6.11 -16.36
CA VAL A 119 7.56 6.23 -17.78
C VAL A 119 8.80 6.59 -18.61
N ARG A 120 9.61 7.56 -18.17
CA ARG A 120 10.87 7.93 -18.85
C ARG A 120 11.82 6.74 -18.97
N ASN A 121 12.03 6.00 -17.88
CA ASN A 121 12.89 4.81 -17.90
C ASN A 121 12.34 3.70 -18.80
N ALA A 122 11.02 3.53 -18.85
CA ALA A 122 10.39 2.57 -19.76
C ALA A 122 10.59 2.99 -21.23
N ALA A 123 10.46 4.28 -21.55
CA ALA A 123 10.71 4.81 -22.88
C ALA A 123 12.17 4.68 -23.30
N GLU A 124 13.13 4.87 -22.39
CA GLU A 124 14.57 4.70 -22.69
C GLU A 124 14.93 3.28 -23.11
N ALA A 125 14.19 2.29 -22.64
CA ALA A 125 14.36 0.88 -23.03
C ALA A 125 13.79 0.57 -24.43
N LEU A 126 13.04 1.48 -25.04
CA LEU A 126 12.46 1.33 -26.38
C LEU A 126 13.37 1.90 -27.48
N PRO A 127 13.24 1.42 -28.73
CA PRO A 127 13.85 2.04 -29.90
C PRO A 127 13.47 3.52 -30.02
N ALA A 128 14.40 4.36 -30.49
CA ALA A 128 14.22 5.81 -30.55
C ALA A 128 12.92 6.25 -31.27
N ALA A 129 12.52 5.52 -32.31
CA ALA A 129 11.31 5.81 -33.08
C ALA A 129 10.00 5.58 -32.31
N GLU A 130 10.03 4.81 -31.22
CA GLU A 130 8.83 4.42 -30.46
C GLU A 130 8.70 5.17 -29.13
N ARG A 131 9.74 5.88 -28.69
CA ARG A 131 9.79 6.53 -27.36
C ARG A 131 8.66 7.54 -27.14
N ASP A 132 8.42 8.39 -28.13
CA ASP A 132 7.42 9.46 -28.05
C ASP A 132 5.98 8.93 -28.18
N SER A 133 5.82 7.67 -28.59
CA SER A 133 4.52 6.99 -28.73
C SER A 133 4.11 6.19 -27.49
N LEU A 134 4.98 6.10 -26.47
CA LEU A 134 4.70 5.32 -25.28
C LEU A 134 3.57 5.97 -24.47
N ASP A 135 2.45 5.27 -24.36
CA ASP A 135 1.38 5.64 -23.46
C ASP A 135 1.81 5.39 -22.01
N GLY A 136 2.12 6.47 -21.29
CA GLY A 136 2.54 6.43 -19.89
C GLY A 136 1.53 5.77 -18.94
N SER A 137 0.25 5.67 -19.33
CA SER A 137 -0.80 4.99 -18.55
C SER A 137 -0.75 3.47 -18.67
N THR A 138 -0.16 2.94 -19.73
CA THR A 138 0.05 1.49 -19.93
C THR A 138 1.30 0.96 -19.21
N VAL A 139 2.17 1.87 -18.75
CA VAL A 139 3.40 1.50 -18.02
C VAL A 139 3.03 1.12 -16.59
N ALA A 140 3.41 -0.10 -16.18
CA ALA A 140 3.22 -0.55 -14.81
C ALA A 140 3.87 0.43 -13.81
N GLY A 141 3.06 1.03 -12.93
CA GLY A 141 3.53 2.04 -11.98
C GLY A 141 3.85 3.43 -12.58
N GLY A 142 3.53 3.63 -13.85
CA GLY A 142 3.62 4.90 -14.59
C GLY A 142 2.46 5.85 -14.26
N LEU A 143 1.95 6.58 -15.25
CA LEU A 143 0.85 7.52 -15.06
C LEU A 143 -0.43 6.79 -14.63
N TRP A 144 -1.28 7.48 -13.87
CA TRP A 144 -2.52 6.91 -13.36
C TRP A 144 -3.68 7.82 -13.74
N HIS A 145 -4.71 7.25 -14.39
CA HIS A 145 -5.92 7.94 -14.86
C HIS A 145 -5.67 9.16 -15.76
N THR A 146 -4.49 9.25 -16.38
CA THR A 146 -4.13 10.28 -17.37
C THR A 146 -3.01 9.78 -18.27
N THR A 147 -3.00 10.25 -19.53
CA THR A 147 -1.86 10.12 -20.45
C THR A 147 -0.96 11.35 -20.44
N ASP A 148 -1.47 12.47 -19.93
CA ASP A 148 -0.74 13.72 -19.74
C ASP A 148 -0.11 13.72 -18.35
N GLY A 149 1.23 13.60 -18.32
CA GLY A 149 1.99 13.63 -17.10
C GLY A 149 1.79 14.91 -16.30
N THR A 150 1.58 16.07 -16.94
CA THR A 150 1.43 17.38 -16.27
C THR A 150 0.21 17.46 -15.36
N ARG A 151 -0.75 16.55 -15.56
CA ARG A 151 -1.98 16.45 -14.76
C ARG A 151 -1.86 15.47 -13.60
N GLN A 152 -0.74 14.74 -13.49
CA GLN A 152 -0.62 13.62 -12.56
C GLN A 152 -0.82 14.06 -11.10
N GLU A 153 -0.32 15.23 -10.70
CA GLU A 153 -0.53 15.78 -9.35
C GLU A 153 -2.02 15.97 -9.05
N LEU A 154 -2.76 16.60 -9.97
CA LEU A 154 -4.19 16.85 -9.82
C LEU A 154 -4.98 15.54 -9.74
N VAL A 155 -4.60 14.55 -10.56
CA VAL A 155 -5.22 13.22 -10.52
C VAL A 155 -4.96 12.55 -9.18
N LEU A 156 -3.71 12.52 -8.70
CA LEU A 156 -3.37 11.93 -7.40
C LEU A 156 -4.11 12.60 -6.24
N LEU A 157 -4.23 13.93 -6.27
CA LEU A 157 -5.01 14.70 -5.30
C LEU A 157 -6.49 14.31 -5.34
N SER A 158 -7.06 14.19 -6.54
CA SER A 158 -8.47 13.80 -6.74
C SER A 158 -8.73 12.39 -6.19
N GLN A 159 -7.82 11.44 -6.44
CA GLN A 159 -7.93 10.07 -5.92
C GLN A 159 -7.83 10.02 -4.38
N LEU A 160 -6.92 10.78 -3.79
CA LEU A 160 -6.81 10.88 -2.34
C LEU A 160 -8.07 11.49 -1.73
N TYR A 161 -8.57 12.60 -2.29
CA TYR A 161 -9.81 13.22 -1.82
C TYR A 161 -10.98 12.25 -1.90
N ARG A 162 -11.12 11.52 -3.02
CA ARG A 162 -12.17 10.51 -3.19
C ARG A 162 -12.11 9.42 -2.13
N LEU A 163 -10.91 8.92 -1.82
CA LEU A 163 -10.71 7.93 -0.74
C LEU A 163 -11.16 8.48 0.61
N MET A 164 -10.71 9.68 0.96
CA MET A 164 -11.02 10.30 2.25
C MET A 164 -12.51 10.62 2.38
N LEU A 165 -13.13 11.09 1.29
CA LEU A 165 -14.56 11.35 1.25
C LEU A 165 -15.37 10.07 1.46
N ALA A 166 -15.04 8.99 0.74
CA ALA A 166 -15.71 7.71 0.91
C ALA A 166 -15.54 7.16 2.34
N ALA A 167 -14.32 7.23 2.89
CA ALA A 167 -14.04 6.73 4.24
C ALA A 167 -14.72 7.56 5.34
N SER A 168 -15.00 8.85 5.09
CA SER A 168 -15.64 9.75 6.07
C SER A 168 -17.06 9.33 6.47
N ALA A 169 -17.71 8.47 5.68
CA ALA A 169 -19.02 7.93 5.96
C ALA A 169 -18.99 6.59 6.72
N THR A 170 -17.84 6.20 7.26
CA THR A 170 -17.60 4.87 7.85
C THR A 170 -16.90 4.95 9.20
N ASP A 171 -16.94 3.86 9.96
CA ASP A 171 -16.19 3.70 11.22
C ASP A 171 -14.77 3.17 11.00
N ALA A 172 -14.32 3.03 9.75
CA ALA A 172 -12.98 2.53 9.44
C ALA A 172 -11.91 3.49 9.98
N SER A 173 -10.97 2.96 10.76
CA SER A 173 -9.87 3.78 11.29
C SER A 173 -8.91 4.18 10.17
N ILE A 174 -8.50 5.44 10.12
CA ILE A 174 -7.52 5.91 9.11
C ILE A 174 -6.17 6.13 9.77
N THR A 175 -5.11 5.58 9.19
CA THR A 175 -3.73 5.81 9.64
C THR A 175 -2.88 6.35 8.51
N LEU A 176 -2.47 7.61 8.65
CA LEU A 176 -1.57 8.26 7.71
C LEU A 176 -0.12 7.85 8.01
N LEU A 177 0.58 7.36 7.00
CA LEU A 177 1.97 6.90 7.05
C LEU A 177 2.85 7.80 6.19
N ARG A 178 3.72 8.61 6.79
CA ARG A 178 4.58 9.54 6.03
C ARG A 178 5.70 8.77 5.31
N PHE A 179 5.85 9.01 4.02
CA PHE A 179 7.00 8.60 3.22
C PHE A 179 7.96 9.81 3.06
N PRO A 180 9.30 9.62 3.08
CA PRO A 180 10.03 8.36 3.23
C PRO A 180 10.19 7.89 4.69
N LEU A 181 9.62 8.59 5.68
CA LEU A 181 9.78 8.26 7.10
C LEU A 181 9.43 6.80 7.44
N LEU A 182 8.40 6.23 6.82
CA LEU A 182 8.03 4.81 6.99
C LEU A 182 9.13 3.83 6.56
N THR A 183 10.08 4.24 5.71
CA THR A 183 11.24 3.44 5.31
C THR A 183 12.53 3.84 6.04
N GLU A 184 12.54 4.97 6.74
CA GLU A 184 13.74 5.52 7.38
C GLU A 184 13.72 5.36 8.90
N ASP A 185 12.54 5.34 9.52
CA ASP A 185 12.36 5.25 10.97
C ASP A 185 11.48 4.05 11.38
N PRO A 186 12.09 2.94 11.84
CA PRO A 186 11.34 1.76 12.28
C PRO A 186 10.50 2.01 13.54
N LYS A 187 10.90 2.95 14.42
CA LYS A 187 10.10 3.28 15.63
C LYS A 187 8.82 4.02 15.25
N TYR A 188 8.95 4.97 14.34
CA TYR A 188 7.79 5.66 13.75
C TYR A 188 6.83 4.65 13.13
N LEU A 189 7.33 3.77 12.27
CA LEU A 189 6.47 2.83 11.58
C LEU A 189 5.84 1.82 12.55
N PHE A 190 6.60 1.29 13.51
CA PHE A 190 6.08 0.40 14.55
C PHE A 190 4.91 1.02 15.31
N SER A 191 5.07 2.27 15.80
CA SER A 191 4.02 2.98 16.51
C SER A 191 2.76 3.20 15.65
N LYS A 192 2.92 3.46 14.35
CA LYS A 192 1.78 3.62 13.44
C LYS A 192 1.07 2.31 13.12
N LEU A 193 1.78 1.19 13.12
CA LEU A 193 1.24 -0.13 12.79
C LEU A 193 0.76 -0.91 14.02
N GLU A 194 0.96 -0.39 15.24
CA GLU A 194 0.51 -0.99 16.51
C GLU A 194 -0.91 -1.57 16.45
N PRO A 195 -1.92 -0.90 15.83
CA PRO A 195 -3.27 -1.46 15.74
C PRO A 195 -3.42 -2.79 15.00
N ILE A 196 -2.44 -3.19 14.15
CA ILE A 196 -2.54 -4.40 13.31
C ILE A 196 -1.42 -5.42 13.50
N ILE A 197 -0.33 -5.03 14.16
CA ILE A 197 0.81 -5.94 14.38
C ILE A 197 0.64 -6.83 15.61
N GLY A 198 -0.38 -6.59 16.45
CA GLY A 198 -0.72 -7.44 17.59
C GLY A 198 0.42 -7.54 18.61
N ASP A 199 0.79 -8.76 19.00
CA ASP A 199 1.79 -9.04 20.05
C ASP A 199 3.25 -8.92 19.57
N ILE A 200 3.50 -8.44 18.36
CA ILE A 200 4.86 -8.28 17.83
C ILE A 200 5.61 -7.22 18.64
N THR A 201 6.73 -7.60 19.24
CA THR A 201 7.60 -6.66 19.96
C THR A 201 8.33 -5.72 19.00
N PHE A 202 8.70 -4.55 19.49
CA PHE A 202 9.52 -3.61 18.70
C PHE A 202 10.84 -4.24 18.24
N GLU A 203 11.45 -5.13 19.03
CA GLU A 203 12.69 -5.82 18.66
C GLU A 203 12.48 -6.77 17.47
N GLY A 204 11.42 -7.60 17.52
CA GLY A 204 11.07 -8.48 16.40
C GLY A 204 10.68 -7.70 15.15
N PHE A 205 9.94 -6.61 15.33
CA PHE A 205 9.62 -5.68 14.25
C PHE A 205 10.88 -5.10 13.60
N ARG A 206 11.78 -4.55 14.41
CA ARG A 206 13.02 -3.91 13.94
C ARG A 206 13.91 -4.89 13.19
N SER A 207 14.11 -6.10 13.71
CA SER A 207 14.90 -7.14 13.03
C SER A 207 14.33 -7.47 11.64
N THR A 208 13.00 -7.54 11.54
CA THR A 208 12.31 -7.78 10.27
C THR A 208 12.43 -6.58 9.33
N PHE A 209 12.24 -5.37 9.85
CA PHE A 209 12.39 -4.12 9.12
C PHE A 209 13.76 -4.00 8.48
N ASP A 210 14.83 -4.21 9.25
CA ASP A 210 16.22 -4.10 8.80
C ASP A 210 16.55 -5.10 7.69
N THR A 211 15.84 -6.23 7.63
CA THR A 211 15.99 -7.25 6.58
C THR A 211 15.23 -6.89 5.30
N VAL A 212 14.05 -6.28 5.43
CA VAL A 212 13.13 -6.04 4.31
C VAL A 212 13.39 -4.70 3.62
N VAL A 213 13.79 -3.67 4.38
CA VAL A 213 13.99 -2.33 3.86
C VAL A 213 15.12 -2.30 2.82
N LYS A 214 14.90 -1.54 1.74
CA LYS A 214 15.88 -1.34 0.68
C LYS A 214 16.07 0.15 0.45
N PRO A 215 16.95 0.82 1.23
CA PRO A 215 17.12 2.26 1.16
C PRO A 215 17.45 2.77 -0.24
N ASP A 216 18.26 2.01 -1.00
CA ASP A 216 18.63 2.33 -2.39
C ASP A 216 17.45 2.33 -3.38
N TRP A 217 16.28 1.85 -2.95
CA TRP A 217 15.07 1.88 -3.76
C TRP A 217 14.24 3.16 -3.57
N VAL A 218 14.58 3.97 -2.58
CA VAL A 218 13.92 5.24 -2.26
C VAL A 218 14.55 6.36 -3.09
N HIS A 219 13.90 6.69 -4.20
CA HIS A 219 14.24 7.90 -4.96
C HIS A 219 13.67 9.12 -4.27
N LYS A 220 14.46 10.20 -4.15
CA LYS A 220 14.01 11.51 -3.62
C LYS A 220 13.74 12.47 -4.77
N PHE A 221 12.56 13.07 -4.79
CA PHE A 221 12.14 14.05 -5.81
C PHE A 221 11.76 15.37 -5.14
N GLY A 222 12.63 16.37 -5.22
CA GLY A 222 12.40 17.68 -4.60
C GLY A 222 12.68 17.73 -3.09
N THR A 223 12.55 18.92 -2.51
CA THR A 223 12.90 19.19 -1.10
C THR A 223 11.86 18.68 -0.11
N GLY A 224 10.57 18.61 -0.51
CA GLY A 224 9.47 18.10 0.33
C GLY A 224 9.46 16.57 0.52
N ASP A 225 10.32 15.86 -0.21
CA ASP A 225 10.46 14.39 -0.19
C ASP A 225 11.62 13.93 0.70
N SER A 226 11.97 14.78 1.67
CA SER A 226 12.95 14.54 2.72
C SER A 226 12.26 14.55 4.09
N THR A 227 12.84 13.83 5.05
CA THR A 227 12.36 13.79 6.44
C THR A 227 12.71 15.06 7.21
#